data_AF-A0A9D8YYA4-F1
#
_entry.id   AF-A0A9D8YYA4-F1
#
_cell.length_a   1.000
_cell.length_b   1.000
_cell.length_c   1.000
_cell.angle_alpha   90.00
_cell.angle_beta   90.00
_cell.angle_gamma   90.00
#
_symmetry.space_group_name_H-M   'P 1'
#
loop_
_entity.id
_entity.type
_entity.pdbx_description
1 polymer ?
#
loop_
_entity_poly.entity_id
_entity_poly.type
_entity_poly.pdbx_seq_one_letter_code
_entity_poly.pdbx_strand_id
1 'polypeptide(L)'
;MEKETKLLTGAVVLGAIGFFIPLYFGKAWMALFIALLIGIIFLGRMVSLSKNTFESQNAYRVVYGLVILVVLFNAIAFANDYGRRDFQKNILLEIRKTIDTGVTKADVQEKLIYVLGQYHQNDRESVVETFRELMPEKLGENGVYISDFDLQNTKMGTNPEPGESEGINHFYEIDEEADEIKVMVVGEISLGEDPEYENYDGRKGKYEMLFTLNEEGVRYEVLN
;
A
#
# COMPACT_ATOMS: atom_id res chain seq x y z
N MET A 1 16.55 -0.01 49.74
CA MET A 1 16.87 0.07 48.30
C MET A 1 17.84 1.20 48.07
N GLU A 2 19.05 0.86 47.63
CA GLU A 2 20.06 1.82 47.20
C GLU A 2 19.50 2.67 46.05
N LYS A 3 19.99 3.91 45.91
CA LYS A 3 19.50 4.87 44.90
C LYS A 3 19.54 4.28 43.47
N GLU A 4 20.52 3.45 43.19
CA GLU A 4 20.74 2.75 41.92
C GLU A 4 19.60 1.75 41.62
N THR A 5 19.18 0.96 42.60
CA THR A 5 18.07 0.00 42.45
C THR A 5 16.75 0.70 42.14
N LYS A 6 16.50 1.86 42.77
CA LYS A 6 15.31 2.66 42.48
C LYS A 6 15.33 3.22 41.07
N LEU A 7 16.51 3.66 40.61
CA LEU A 7 16.70 4.23 39.28
C LEU A 7 16.52 3.16 38.19
N LEU A 8 17.08 1.96 38.40
CA LEU A 8 16.88 0.81 37.52
C LEU A 8 15.40 0.40 37.45
N THR A 9 14.76 0.23 38.60
CA THR A 9 13.33 -0.17 38.66
C THR A 9 12.45 0.87 37.97
N GLY A 10 12.71 2.16 38.21
CA GLY A 10 11.98 3.24 37.54
C GLY A 10 12.17 3.25 36.02
N ALA A 11 13.40 3.05 35.54
CA ALA A 11 13.68 2.98 34.10
C ALA A 11 13.02 1.77 33.43
N VAL A 12 13.00 0.62 34.09
CA VAL A 12 12.31 -0.59 33.57
C VAL A 12 10.81 -0.35 33.47
N VAL A 13 10.18 0.20 34.51
CA VAL A 13 8.74 0.48 34.52
C VAL A 13 8.38 1.53 33.48
N LEU A 14 9.13 2.64 33.43
CA LEU A 14 8.91 3.69 32.42
C LEU A 14 9.14 3.16 31.00
N GLY A 15 10.18 2.35 30.80
CA GLY A 15 10.47 1.70 29.52
C GLY A 15 9.33 0.79 29.07
N ALA A 16 8.80 -0.04 29.98
CA ALA A 16 7.66 -0.89 29.69
C ALA A 16 6.41 -0.07 29.34
N ILE A 17 6.07 0.93 30.15
CA ILE A 17 4.91 1.81 29.88
C ILE A 17 5.07 2.55 28.55
N GLY A 18 6.26 3.13 28.32
CA GLY A 18 6.59 3.87 27.11
C GLY A 18 6.61 3.00 25.86
N PHE A 19 6.88 1.70 25.99
CA PHE A 19 6.80 0.73 24.90
C PHE A 19 5.38 0.23 24.66
N PHE A 20 4.67 -0.21 25.70
CA PHE A 20 3.37 -0.87 25.53
C PHE A 20 2.24 0.10 25.16
N ILE A 21 2.26 1.35 25.63
CA ILE A 21 1.21 2.32 25.28
C ILE A 21 1.17 2.61 23.76
N PRO A 22 2.26 3.04 23.10
CA PRO A 22 2.21 3.27 21.66
C PRO A 22 1.99 1.99 20.87
N LEU A 23 2.51 0.86 21.35
CA LEU A 23 2.28 -0.44 20.71
C LEU A 23 0.79 -0.82 20.70
N TYR A 24 0.06 -0.55 21.79
CA TYR A 24 -1.39 -0.75 21.87
C TYR A 24 -2.15 0.04 20.79
N PHE A 25 -1.65 1.22 20.41
CA PHE A 25 -2.20 2.03 19.31
C PHE A 25 -1.63 1.67 17.93
N GLY A 26 -0.97 0.51 17.78
CA GLY A 26 -0.36 0.07 16.52
C GLY A 26 0.89 0.86 16.11
N LYS A 27 1.42 1.73 16.97
CA LYS A 27 2.58 2.58 16.68
C LYS A 27 3.88 1.94 17.18
N ALA A 28 4.24 0.79 16.62
CA ALA A 28 5.44 0.03 17.02
C ALA A 28 6.75 0.85 16.96
N TRP A 29 6.90 1.72 15.96
CA TRP A 29 8.09 2.58 15.84
C TRP A 29 8.16 3.65 16.92
N MET A 30 7.01 4.22 17.28
CA MET A 30 6.93 5.19 18.38
C MET A 30 7.24 4.51 19.71
N ALA A 31 6.80 3.26 19.90
CA ALA A 31 7.15 2.43 21.05
C ALA A 31 8.67 2.20 21.15
N LEU A 32 9.31 1.79 20.06
CA LEU A 32 10.77 1.60 20.01
C LEU A 32 11.53 2.91 20.26
N PHE A 33 11.08 4.02 19.68
CA PHE A 33 11.70 5.33 19.87
C PHE A 33 11.63 5.80 21.32
N ILE A 34 10.47 5.67 21.97
CA ILE A 34 10.29 6.04 23.38
C ILE A 34 11.15 5.15 24.28
N ALA A 35 11.20 3.84 24.02
CA ALA A 35 12.07 2.92 24.76
C ALA A 35 13.55 3.30 24.63
N LEU A 36 14.00 3.66 23.42
CA LEU A 36 15.36 4.13 23.18
C LEU A 36 15.67 5.41 23.97
N LEU A 37 14.78 6.40 23.96
CA LEU A 37 14.96 7.64 24.72
C LEU A 37 15.10 7.37 26.22
N ILE A 38 14.25 6.50 26.77
CA ILE A 38 14.30 6.13 28.20
C ILE A 38 15.63 5.43 28.51
N GLY A 39 16.10 4.54 27.63
CA GLY A 39 17.40 3.89 27.74
C GLY A 39 18.57 4.88 27.74
N ILE A 40 18.56 5.86 26.84
CA ILE A 40 19.58 6.91 26.77
C ILE A 40 19.61 7.75 28.06
N ILE A 41 18.44 8.15 28.55
CA ILE A 41 18.32 8.93 29.80
C ILE A 41 18.82 8.12 30.99
N PHE A 42 18.46 6.83 31.07
CA PHE A 42 18.91 5.93 32.12
C PHE A 42 20.43 5.76 32.10
N LEU A 43 21.02 5.43 30.95
CA LEU A 43 22.46 5.26 30.80
C LEU A 43 23.22 6.56 31.12
N GLY A 44 22.74 7.70 30.62
CA GLY A 44 23.33 9.00 30.92
C GLY A 44 23.29 9.33 32.41
N ARG A 45 22.19 8.98 33.10
CA ARG A 45 22.10 9.15 34.56
C ARG A 45 22.98 8.19 35.34
N MET A 46 23.07 6.92 34.94
CA MET A 46 23.98 5.96 35.56
C MET A 46 25.43 6.43 35.48
N VAL A 47 25.91 6.81 34.28
CA VAL A 47 27.29 7.29 34.11
C VAL A 47 27.54 8.56 34.92
N SER A 48 26.58 9.49 34.97
CA SER A 48 26.69 10.71 35.77
C SER A 48 26.80 10.43 37.27
N LEU A 49 26.10 9.42 37.79
CA LEU A 49 26.16 9.06 39.21
C LEU A 49 27.45 8.32 39.56
N SER A 50 27.94 7.49 38.65
CA SER A 50 29.17 6.69 38.86
C SER A 50 30.46 7.49 38.72
N LYS A 51 30.42 8.78 38.33
CA LYS A 51 31.60 9.60 38.07
C LYS A 51 32.63 9.61 39.21
N ASN A 52 32.16 9.60 40.46
CA ASN A 52 33.03 9.65 41.65
C ASN A 52 33.42 8.25 42.17
N THR A 53 32.86 7.20 41.58
CA THR A 53 33.08 5.80 41.98
C THR A 53 34.23 5.16 41.19
N PHE A 54 34.67 5.77 40.09
CA PHE A 54 35.77 5.27 39.28
C PHE A 54 37.13 5.53 39.93
N GLU A 55 38.00 4.51 39.91
CA GLU A 55 39.37 4.57 40.45
C GLU A 55 40.26 5.58 39.71
N SER A 56 39.95 5.87 38.43
CA SER A 56 40.71 6.83 37.63
C SER A 56 39.83 7.59 36.64
N GLN A 57 40.25 8.82 36.31
CA GLN A 57 39.59 9.64 35.29
C GLN A 57 39.62 9.00 33.89
N ASN A 58 40.64 8.18 33.61
CA ASN A 58 40.75 7.44 32.36
C ASN A 58 39.69 6.33 32.28
N ALA A 59 39.46 5.58 33.37
CA ALA A 59 38.40 4.56 33.41
C ALA A 59 37.01 5.17 33.14
N TYR A 60 36.71 6.33 33.75
CA TYR A 60 35.48 7.07 33.47
C TYR A 60 35.35 7.46 31.99
N ARG A 61 36.43 8.00 31.38
CA ARG A 61 36.42 8.39 29.96
C ARG A 61 36.16 7.21 29.03
N VAL A 62 36.74 6.04 29.33
CA VAL A 62 36.52 4.82 28.55
C VAL A 62 35.07 4.36 28.64
N VAL A 63 34.49 4.29 29.84
CA VAL A 63 33.09 3.88 30.03
C VAL A 63 32.13 4.89 29.39
N TYR A 64 32.39 6.19 29.54
CA TYR A 64 31.61 7.23 28.87
C TYR A 64 31.66 7.10 27.34
N GLY A 65 32.84 6.83 26.78
CA GLY A 65 33.01 6.55 25.35
C GLY A 65 32.23 5.31 24.89
N LEU A 66 32.26 4.23 25.66
CA LEU A 66 31.47 3.02 25.39
C LEU A 66 29.97 3.30 25.39
N VAL A 67 29.47 4.09 26.35
CA VAL A 67 28.05 4.45 26.40
C VAL A 67 27.65 5.30 25.18
N ILE A 68 28.45 6.29 24.79
CA ILE A 68 28.21 7.05 23.56
C ILE A 68 28.17 6.12 22.35
N LEU A 69 29.11 5.18 22.26
CA LEU A 69 29.20 4.25 21.15
C LEU A 69 27.97 3.33 21.09
N VAL A 70 27.50 2.80 22.22
CA VAL A 70 26.24 2.04 22.31
C VAL A 70 25.05 2.87 21.83
N VAL A 71 24.95 4.14 22.25
CA VAL A 71 23.86 5.04 21.82
C VAL A 71 23.92 5.29 20.31
N LEU A 72 25.11 5.54 19.76
CA LEU A 72 25.32 5.75 18.33
C LEU A 72 24.93 4.51 17.51
N PHE A 73 25.37 3.32 17.91
CA PHE A 73 25.01 2.08 17.21
C PHE A 73 23.51 1.83 17.20
N ASN A 74 22.83 2.07 18.33
CA ASN A 74 21.37 1.92 18.40
C ASN A 74 20.64 2.97 17.56
N ALA A 75 21.13 4.21 17.49
CA ALA A 75 20.56 5.24 16.64
C ALA A 75 20.71 4.90 15.15
N ILE A 76 21.87 4.39 14.73
CA ILE A 76 22.11 3.93 13.34
C ILE A 76 21.21 2.75 13.00
N ALA A 77 21.11 1.75 13.90
CA ALA A 77 20.23 0.60 13.71
C ALA A 77 18.77 1.03 13.55
N PHE A 78 18.29 1.92 14.43
CA PHE A 78 16.93 2.47 14.34
C PHE A 78 16.68 3.19 13.00
N ALA A 79 17.63 4.02 12.54
CA ALA A 79 17.50 4.73 11.27
C ALA A 79 17.46 3.76 10.07
N ASN A 80 18.29 2.72 10.08
CA ASN A 80 18.33 1.71 9.03
C ASN A 80 17.04 0.87 8.98
N ASP A 81 16.57 0.43 10.14
CA ASP A 81 15.32 -0.35 10.25
C ASP A 81 14.11 0.49 9.85
N TYR A 82 14.07 1.77 10.22
CA TYR A 82 13.04 2.71 9.76
C TYR A 82 13.08 2.89 8.24
N GLY A 83 14.26 3.08 7.64
CA GLY A 83 14.41 3.20 6.18
C GLY A 83 13.97 1.95 5.42
N ARG A 84 14.25 0.75 5.98
CA ARG A 84 13.77 -0.52 5.40
C ARG A 84 12.25 -0.63 5.37
N ARG A 85 11.53 -0.02 6.31
CA ARG A 85 10.06 -0.02 6.34
C ARG A 85 9.49 0.72 5.13
N ASP A 86 9.98 1.92 4.85
CA ASP A 86 9.48 2.71 3.71
C ASP A 86 9.81 2.01 2.39
N PHE A 87 11.00 1.41 2.29
CA PHE A 87 11.40 0.58 1.16
C PHE A 87 10.47 -0.65 0.99
N GLN A 88 10.19 -1.39 2.06
CA GLN A 88 9.27 -2.53 2.02
C GLN A 88 7.85 -2.11 1.65
N LYS A 89 7.36 -0.99 2.16
CA LYS A 89 6.04 -0.45 1.80
C LYS A 89 5.98 -0.14 0.30
N ASN A 90 7.01 0.52 -0.24
CA ASN A 90 7.05 0.86 -1.66
C ASN A 90 7.10 -0.39 -2.54
N ILE A 91 7.91 -1.39 -2.18
CA ILE A 91 7.93 -2.68 -2.87
C ILE A 91 6.56 -3.37 -2.84
N LEU A 92 5.87 -3.37 -1.69
CA LEU A 92 4.55 -3.99 -1.59
C LEU A 92 3.53 -3.28 -2.48
N LEU A 93 3.60 -1.95 -2.57
CA LEU A 93 2.75 -1.17 -3.47
C LEU A 93 3.06 -1.47 -4.95
N GLU A 94 4.34 -1.61 -5.32
CA GLU A 94 4.76 -1.96 -6.69
C GLU A 94 4.35 -3.39 -7.08
N ILE A 95 4.51 -4.35 -6.17
CA ILE A 95 4.02 -5.72 -6.35
C ILE A 95 2.49 -5.70 -6.54
N ARG A 96 1.77 -4.92 -5.73
CA ARG A 96 0.31 -4.79 -5.87
C ARG A 96 -0.07 -4.17 -7.22
N LYS A 97 0.57 -3.08 -7.65
CA LYS A 97 0.37 -2.48 -8.98
C LYS A 97 0.58 -3.51 -10.09
N THR A 98 1.64 -4.33 -9.99
CA THR A 98 1.96 -5.37 -10.97
C THR A 98 0.89 -6.47 -11.01
N ILE A 99 0.45 -6.95 -9.84
CA ILE A 99 -0.63 -7.96 -9.72
C ILE A 99 -1.93 -7.39 -10.30
N ASP A 100 -2.32 -6.18 -9.90
CA ASP A 100 -3.55 -5.53 -10.35
C ASP A 100 -3.52 -5.34 -11.87
N THR A 101 -2.39 -4.90 -12.43
CA THR A 101 -2.18 -4.78 -13.88
C THR A 101 -2.34 -6.15 -14.57
N GLY A 102 -1.69 -7.19 -14.04
CA GLY A 102 -1.72 -8.53 -14.63
C GLY A 102 -3.10 -9.17 -14.60
N VAL A 103 -3.80 -9.07 -13.46
CA VAL A 103 -5.17 -9.58 -13.29
C VAL A 103 -6.13 -8.83 -14.21
N THR A 104 -6.06 -7.50 -14.23
CA THR A 104 -6.91 -6.67 -15.09
C THR A 104 -6.69 -7.00 -16.56
N LYS A 105 -5.44 -7.11 -16.99
CA LYS A 105 -5.10 -7.46 -18.37
C LYS A 105 -5.63 -8.85 -18.72
N ALA A 106 -5.48 -9.83 -17.84
CA ALA A 106 -6.03 -11.16 -18.09
C ALA A 106 -7.56 -11.12 -18.20
N ASP A 107 -8.27 -10.47 -17.27
CA ASP A 107 -9.73 -10.46 -17.23
C ASP A 107 -10.36 -9.65 -18.37
N VAL A 108 -9.94 -8.40 -18.54
CA VAL A 108 -10.55 -7.46 -19.49
C VAL A 108 -10.09 -7.76 -20.91
N GLN A 109 -8.78 -7.97 -21.13
CA GLN A 109 -8.25 -8.16 -22.48
C GLN A 109 -8.75 -9.47 -23.10
N GLU A 110 -8.83 -10.56 -22.33
CA GLU A 110 -9.33 -11.86 -22.84
C GLU A 110 -10.77 -11.72 -23.35
N LYS A 111 -11.63 -11.04 -22.60
CA LYS A 111 -13.03 -10.80 -22.97
C LYS A 111 -13.17 -9.92 -24.21
N LEU A 112 -12.41 -8.83 -24.28
CA LEU A 112 -12.43 -7.95 -25.46
C LEU A 112 -11.89 -8.67 -26.70
N ILE A 113 -10.86 -9.52 -26.56
CA ILE A 113 -10.35 -10.36 -27.65
C ILE A 113 -11.39 -11.37 -28.10
N TYR A 114 -12.13 -11.97 -27.15
CA TYR A 114 -13.23 -12.88 -27.49
C TYR A 114 -14.31 -12.19 -28.32
N VAL A 115 -14.73 -10.98 -27.92
CA VAL A 115 -15.70 -10.17 -28.66
C VAL A 115 -15.18 -9.82 -30.06
N LEU A 116 -13.93 -9.36 -30.15
CA LEU A 116 -13.27 -9.07 -31.44
C LEU A 116 -13.21 -10.31 -32.34
N GLY A 117 -12.91 -11.47 -31.77
CA GLY A 117 -12.90 -12.74 -32.49
C GLY A 117 -14.28 -13.10 -33.05
N GLN A 118 -15.34 -12.89 -32.28
CA GLN A 118 -16.72 -13.12 -32.73
C GLN A 118 -17.18 -12.10 -33.78
N TYR A 119 -16.71 -10.86 -33.70
CA TYR A 119 -16.95 -9.83 -34.71
C TYR A 119 -16.38 -10.27 -36.07
N HIS A 120 -15.10 -10.62 -36.13
CA HIS A 120 -14.41 -11.04 -37.36
C HIS A 120 -14.84 -12.42 -37.89
N GLN A 121 -15.21 -13.36 -37.02
CA GLN A 121 -15.61 -14.72 -37.45
C GLN A 121 -17.02 -14.79 -38.05
N ASN A 122 -17.90 -13.89 -37.66
CA ASN A 122 -19.31 -13.89 -38.07
C ASN A 122 -19.65 -12.74 -39.04
N ASP A 123 -18.64 -12.03 -39.56
CA ASP A 123 -18.79 -10.88 -40.46
C ASP A 123 -19.83 -9.87 -39.96
N ARG A 124 -19.76 -9.51 -38.68
CA ARG A 124 -20.71 -8.58 -38.05
C ARG A 124 -20.42 -7.13 -38.47
N GLU A 125 -21.43 -6.27 -38.46
CA GLU A 125 -21.31 -4.88 -38.91
C GLU A 125 -20.77 -3.92 -37.84
N SER A 126 -20.88 -4.26 -36.55
CA SER A 126 -20.43 -3.42 -35.44
C SER A 126 -19.84 -4.24 -34.29
N VAL A 127 -18.69 -3.80 -33.80
CA VAL A 127 -18.01 -4.33 -32.61
C VAL A 127 -18.81 -3.99 -31.35
N VAL A 128 -19.40 -2.80 -31.27
CA VAL A 128 -20.28 -2.38 -30.17
C VAL A 128 -21.51 -3.28 -30.06
N GLU A 129 -22.20 -3.56 -31.17
CA GLU A 129 -23.34 -4.47 -31.17
C GLU A 129 -22.95 -5.89 -30.78
N THR A 130 -21.80 -6.35 -31.28
CA THR A 130 -21.25 -7.67 -30.92
C THR A 130 -20.97 -7.77 -29.42
N PHE A 131 -20.42 -6.71 -28.81
CA PHE A 131 -20.18 -6.65 -27.38
C PHE A 131 -21.49 -6.69 -26.58
N ARG A 132 -22.50 -5.92 -26.99
CA ARG A 132 -23.81 -5.90 -26.33
C ARG A 132 -24.50 -7.25 -26.34
N GLU A 133 -24.37 -8.00 -27.42
CA GLU A 133 -24.96 -9.33 -27.55
C GLU A 133 -24.25 -10.38 -26.69
N LEU A 134 -22.92 -10.33 -26.65
CA LEU A 134 -22.11 -11.36 -25.99
C LEU A 134 -21.88 -11.11 -24.50
N MET A 135 -21.92 -9.85 -24.06
CA MET A 135 -21.63 -9.44 -22.69
C MET A 135 -22.74 -8.56 -22.10
N PRO A 136 -24.04 -8.92 -22.23
CA PRO A 136 -25.14 -8.07 -21.77
C PRO A 136 -25.13 -7.86 -20.26
N GLU A 137 -24.70 -8.86 -19.48
CA GLU A 137 -24.57 -8.77 -18.02
C GLU A 137 -23.42 -7.87 -17.55
N LYS A 138 -22.50 -7.53 -18.46
CA LYS A 138 -21.40 -6.59 -18.19
C LYS A 138 -21.84 -5.15 -18.36
N LEU A 139 -23.00 -4.93 -18.95
CA LEU A 139 -23.57 -3.62 -19.19
C LEU A 139 -24.58 -3.28 -18.08
N GLY A 140 -24.18 -2.47 -17.09
CA GLY A 140 -25.11 -1.91 -16.12
C GLY A 140 -26.09 -0.91 -16.75
N GLU A 141 -27.24 -0.63 -16.10
CA GLU A 141 -28.28 0.29 -16.60
C GLU A 141 -27.77 1.70 -16.96
N ASN A 142 -26.62 2.11 -16.40
CA ASN A 142 -26.03 3.44 -16.58
C ASN A 142 -24.75 3.47 -17.43
N GLY A 143 -24.34 2.38 -18.06
CA GLY A 143 -23.07 2.42 -18.77
C GLY A 143 -21.86 1.94 -17.94
N VAL A 144 -22.04 1.15 -16.88
CA VAL A 144 -20.93 0.74 -15.98
C VAL A 144 -20.53 -0.72 -16.15
N TYR A 145 -19.23 -0.99 -16.36
CA TYR A 145 -18.70 -2.34 -16.56
C TYR A 145 -18.76 -3.12 -15.26
N ILE A 146 -19.54 -4.19 -15.24
CA ILE A 146 -19.62 -5.03 -14.04
C ILE A 146 -18.60 -6.15 -14.15
N SER A 147 -17.54 -6.11 -13.34
CA SER A 147 -16.50 -7.16 -13.37
C SER A 147 -17.06 -8.53 -12.96
N ASP A 148 -16.36 -9.63 -13.27
CA ASP A 148 -16.81 -10.96 -12.80
C ASP A 148 -16.82 -11.07 -11.28
N PHE A 149 -15.93 -10.32 -10.62
CA PHE A 149 -15.86 -10.22 -9.18
C PHE A 149 -17.13 -9.58 -8.61
N ASP A 150 -17.59 -8.48 -9.21
CA ASP A 150 -18.81 -7.78 -8.79
C ASP A 150 -20.07 -8.61 -9.07
N LEU A 151 -20.10 -9.32 -10.21
CA LEU A 151 -21.18 -10.26 -10.51
C LEU A 151 -21.23 -11.43 -9.52
N GLN A 152 -20.09 -11.97 -9.10
CA GLN A 152 -20.04 -13.04 -8.09
C GLN A 152 -20.50 -12.55 -6.72
N ASN A 153 -20.05 -11.37 -6.28
CA ASN A 153 -20.46 -10.79 -4.99
C ASN A 153 -21.98 -10.52 -4.95
N THR A 154 -22.54 -9.99 -6.04
CA THR A 154 -23.98 -9.75 -6.18
C THR A 154 -24.77 -11.06 -6.16
N LYS A 155 -24.29 -12.11 -6.83
CA LYS A 155 -24.95 -13.44 -6.87
C LYS A 155 -24.89 -14.17 -5.52
N MET A 156 -23.90 -13.89 -4.67
CA MET A 156 -23.80 -14.48 -3.33
C MET A 156 -24.64 -13.75 -2.26
N GLY A 157 -25.35 -12.67 -2.62
CA GLY A 157 -26.17 -11.89 -1.68
C GLY A 157 -25.35 -11.11 -0.65
N THR A 158 -24.02 -11.08 -0.80
CA THR A 158 -23.12 -10.21 -0.09
C THR A 158 -23.13 -8.86 -0.78
N ASN A 159 -23.95 -7.92 -0.28
CA ASN A 159 -23.74 -6.52 -0.59
C ASN A 159 -22.35 -6.17 -0.05
N PRO A 160 -21.37 -5.78 -0.89
CA PRO A 160 -20.13 -5.24 -0.35
C PRO A 160 -20.53 -4.03 0.50
N GLU A 161 -20.16 -4.01 1.78
CA GLU A 161 -20.23 -2.76 2.53
C GLU A 161 -19.45 -1.71 1.71
N PRO A 162 -19.93 -0.45 1.61
CA PRO A 162 -19.20 0.59 0.90
C PRO A 162 -17.83 0.77 1.59
N GLY A 163 -16.80 0.16 1.00
CA GLY A 163 -15.46 0.03 1.59
C GLY A 163 -14.86 -1.39 1.60
N GLU A 164 -15.60 -2.45 1.28
CA GLU A 164 -15.08 -3.84 1.26
C GLU A 164 -14.70 -4.38 -0.14
N SER A 165 -14.98 -3.63 -1.21
CA SER A 165 -14.39 -3.90 -2.53
C SER A 165 -12.95 -3.40 -2.58
N GLU A 166 -12.08 -3.95 -1.73
CA GLU A 166 -10.63 -3.74 -1.81
C GLU A 166 -10.08 -4.43 -3.07
N GLY A 167 -10.21 -3.77 -4.21
CA GLY A 167 -9.80 -4.39 -5.46
C GLY A 167 -9.41 -3.36 -6.48
N ILE A 168 -10.31 -3.15 -7.42
CA ILE A 168 -10.12 -2.41 -8.65
C ILE A 168 -11.55 -2.12 -9.15
N ASN A 169 -11.86 -0.86 -9.48
CA ASN A 169 -13.14 -0.49 -10.07
C ASN A 169 -13.03 -0.49 -11.60
N HIS A 170 -14.09 -0.89 -12.28
CA HIS A 170 -14.14 -0.92 -13.73
C HIS A 170 -15.29 -0.03 -14.22
N PHE A 171 -15.01 0.80 -15.22
CA PHE A 171 -15.95 1.70 -15.87
C PHE A 171 -15.90 1.44 -17.37
N TYR A 172 -17.01 1.61 -18.10
CA TYR A 172 -16.94 1.60 -19.56
C TYR A 172 -17.53 2.86 -20.16
N GLU A 173 -17.06 3.17 -21.35
CA GLU A 173 -17.64 4.15 -22.25
C GLU A 173 -17.83 3.48 -23.61
N ILE A 174 -19.00 3.65 -24.19
CA ILE A 174 -19.31 3.18 -25.55
C ILE A 174 -19.41 4.41 -26.43
N ASP A 175 -18.57 4.46 -27.45
CA ASP A 175 -18.65 5.45 -28.52
C ASP A 175 -19.29 4.78 -29.74
N GLU A 176 -20.61 4.99 -29.90
CA GLU A 176 -21.36 4.42 -31.02
C GLU A 176 -20.98 5.03 -32.38
N GLU A 177 -20.47 6.26 -32.41
CA GLU A 177 -20.09 6.93 -33.66
C GLU A 177 -18.75 6.39 -34.19
N ALA A 178 -17.84 6.05 -33.28
CA ALA A 178 -16.53 5.48 -33.59
C ALA A 178 -16.50 3.94 -33.59
N ASP A 179 -17.61 3.27 -33.28
CA ASP A 179 -17.71 1.82 -33.04
C ASP A 179 -16.62 1.32 -32.07
N GLU A 180 -16.46 2.04 -30.94
CA GLU A 180 -15.40 1.81 -29.97
C GLU A 180 -15.96 1.54 -28.57
N ILE A 181 -15.34 0.60 -27.87
CA ILE A 181 -15.60 0.33 -26.45
C ILE A 181 -14.35 0.63 -25.66
N LYS A 182 -14.48 1.50 -24.66
CA LYS A 182 -13.45 1.84 -23.71
C LYS A 182 -13.78 1.23 -22.36
N VAL A 183 -12.81 0.56 -21.72
CA VAL A 183 -12.93 0.06 -20.34
C VAL A 183 -11.83 0.69 -19.51
N MET A 184 -12.21 1.55 -18.57
CA MET A 184 -11.32 2.22 -17.64
C MET A 184 -11.27 1.44 -16.34
N VAL A 185 -10.07 1.17 -15.87
CA VAL A 185 -9.82 0.33 -14.71
C VAL A 185 -9.02 1.12 -13.69
N VAL A 186 -9.60 1.30 -12.51
CA VAL A 186 -9.10 2.18 -11.46
C VAL A 186 -8.72 1.38 -10.23
N GLY A 187 -7.45 1.42 -9.84
CA GLY A 187 -6.97 0.79 -8.61
C GLY A 187 -7.22 1.68 -7.39
N GLU A 188 -7.90 1.17 -6.37
CA GLU A 188 -8.15 1.96 -5.15
C GLU A 188 -6.91 2.05 -4.24
N ILE A 189 -6.13 0.97 -4.19
CA ILE A 189 -4.97 0.83 -3.30
C ILE A 189 -3.68 1.16 -4.05
N SER A 190 -3.57 0.71 -5.30
CA SER A 190 -2.39 0.90 -6.15
C SER A 190 -2.17 2.38 -6.46
N LEU A 191 -0.95 2.86 -6.21
CA LEU A 191 -0.54 4.21 -6.55
C LEU A 191 -0.06 4.26 -8.00
N GLY A 192 -0.44 5.32 -8.69
CA GLY A 192 0.10 5.65 -10.00
C GLY A 192 1.47 6.33 -9.90
N GLU A 193 2.08 6.62 -11.04
CA GLU A 193 3.38 7.30 -11.10
C GLU A 193 3.30 8.80 -10.79
N ASP A 194 2.24 9.46 -11.24
CA ASP A 194 1.97 10.88 -11.00
C ASP A 194 0.99 11.04 -9.81
N PRO A 195 1.44 11.64 -8.69
CA PRO A 195 0.60 11.89 -7.52
C PRO A 195 -0.48 12.96 -7.74
N GLU A 196 -0.36 13.80 -8.76
CA GLU A 196 -1.33 14.86 -9.09
C GLU A 196 -2.35 14.43 -10.16
N TYR A 197 -2.10 13.33 -10.87
CA TYR A 197 -3.04 12.77 -11.84
C TYR A 197 -4.35 12.39 -11.15
N GLU A 198 -5.44 12.96 -11.62
CA GLU A 198 -6.80 12.68 -11.17
C GLU A 198 -7.39 11.61 -12.07
N ASN A 199 -7.72 10.45 -11.47
CA ASN A 199 -8.27 9.32 -12.19
C ASN A 199 -9.76 9.52 -12.52
N TYR A 200 -10.35 8.58 -13.26
CA TYR A 200 -11.77 8.62 -13.64
C TYR A 200 -12.75 8.73 -12.46
N ASP A 201 -12.39 8.21 -11.28
CA ASP A 201 -13.18 8.29 -10.03
C ASP A 201 -12.86 9.57 -9.20
N GLY A 202 -12.15 10.54 -9.78
CA GLY A 202 -11.78 11.81 -9.12
C GLY A 202 -10.72 11.67 -8.02
N ARG A 203 -10.04 10.52 -7.93
CA ARG A 203 -8.99 10.26 -6.93
C ARG A 203 -7.62 10.57 -7.52
N LYS A 204 -6.83 11.33 -6.75
CA LYS A 204 -5.47 11.70 -7.14
C LYS A 204 -4.43 10.63 -6.83
N GLY A 205 -3.46 10.48 -7.73
CA GLY A 205 -2.27 9.64 -7.51
C GLY A 205 -2.55 8.14 -7.54
N LYS A 206 -3.67 7.74 -8.13
CA LYS A 206 -4.13 6.36 -8.18
C LYS A 206 -3.91 5.74 -9.55
N TYR A 207 -3.72 4.43 -9.52
CA TYR A 207 -3.51 3.63 -10.71
C TYR A 207 -4.74 3.70 -11.62
N GLU A 208 -4.50 3.93 -12.91
CA GLU A 208 -5.53 3.88 -13.95
C GLU A 208 -5.00 3.21 -15.21
N MET A 209 -5.80 2.32 -15.78
CA MET A 209 -5.53 1.64 -17.04
C MET A 209 -6.76 1.72 -17.94
N LEU A 210 -6.55 2.05 -19.21
CA LEU A 210 -7.58 2.10 -20.23
C LEU A 210 -7.41 0.94 -21.20
N PHE A 211 -8.50 0.25 -21.51
CA PHE A 211 -8.60 -0.70 -22.61
C PHE A 211 -9.51 -0.10 -23.68
N THR A 212 -9.10 -0.22 -24.94
CA THR A 212 -9.88 0.17 -26.10
C THR A 212 -10.08 -1.05 -26.99
N LEU A 213 -11.32 -1.33 -27.35
CA LEU A 213 -11.72 -2.31 -28.36
C LEU A 213 -12.36 -1.57 -29.54
N ASN A 214 -11.85 -1.81 -30.73
CA ASN A 214 -12.41 -1.37 -32.00
C ASN A 214 -12.22 -2.47 -33.07
N GLU A 215 -12.63 -2.21 -34.32
CA GLU A 215 -12.52 -3.18 -35.42
C GLU A 215 -11.09 -3.69 -35.66
N GLU A 216 -10.10 -2.83 -35.45
CA GLU A 216 -8.69 -3.15 -35.69
C GLU A 216 -8.09 -4.05 -34.62
N GLY A 217 -8.57 -3.96 -33.38
CA GLY A 217 -7.92 -4.66 -32.28
C GLY A 217 -8.35 -4.25 -30.87
N VAL A 218 -7.72 -4.93 -29.90
CA VAL A 218 -7.76 -4.56 -28.49
C VAL A 218 -6.42 -3.92 -28.11
N ARG A 219 -6.47 -2.67 -27.63
CA ARG A 219 -5.31 -1.93 -27.12
C ARG A 219 -5.49 -1.66 -25.63
N TYR A 220 -4.39 -1.50 -24.92
CA TYR A 220 -4.41 -1.06 -23.53
C TYR A 220 -3.29 -0.06 -23.26
N GLU A 221 -3.53 0.86 -22.34
CA GLU A 221 -2.60 1.90 -21.91
C GLU A 221 -2.70 2.09 -20.40
N VAL A 222 -1.54 2.18 -19.72
CA VAL A 222 -1.48 2.62 -18.32
C VAL A 222 -1.46 4.13 -18.33
N LEU A 223 -2.50 4.76 -17.79
CA LEU A 223 -2.62 6.22 -17.73
C LEU A 223 -1.91 6.79 -16.51
N ASN A 224 -1.78 5.99 -15.42
CA ASN A 224 -1.03 6.34 -14.22
C ASN A 224 -0.54 5.11 -13.43
#